data_AF-A0A1I0FFM2-F1
#
_entry.id   AF-A0A1I0FFM2-F1
#
_cell.length_a   1.000
_cell.length_b   1.000
_cell.length_c   1.000
_cell.angle_alpha   90.00
_cell.angle_beta   90.00
_cell.angle_gamma   90.00
#
_symmetry.space_group_name_H-M   'P 1'
#
loop_
_entity.id
_entity.type
_entity.pdbx_description
1 polymer ?
#
loop_
_entity_poly.entity_id
_entity_poly.type
_entity_poly.pdbx_seq_one_letter_code
_entity_poly.pdbx_strand_id
1 'polypeptide(L)'
;MKLKMLKAVLASLFLSLSSIANAGLITEELDVAIVSGVAVGATGSLSVEFDDDLLSGVGEETLEGTEFTMTLNLLGQIFTNTNDTDYPQYPWLIFSDGVITELDLIISEINRTNPTDINFPGVVSISGGDVRSSDERSVFLVTTTGVPVPEPSTLAIFVLGILGLMSRKLNQ
;
A
#
# COMPACT_ATOMS: atom_id res chain seq x y z
N MET A 1 18.69 -33.38 -52.27
CA MET A 1 18.21 -32.12 -51.64
C MET A 1 17.12 -32.28 -50.55
N LYS A 2 16.64 -33.49 -50.20
CA LYS A 2 15.42 -33.60 -49.37
C LYS A 2 15.60 -33.41 -47.85
N LEU A 3 16.74 -33.79 -47.27
CA LEU A 3 16.96 -33.67 -45.81
C LEU A 3 17.40 -32.29 -45.33
N LYS A 4 18.03 -31.47 -46.19
CA LYS A 4 18.52 -30.14 -45.80
C LYS A 4 17.37 -29.15 -45.55
N MET A 5 16.34 -29.20 -46.41
CA MET A 5 15.11 -28.41 -46.23
C MET A 5 14.34 -28.84 -44.99
N LEU A 6 14.23 -30.15 -44.73
CA LEU A 6 13.51 -30.68 -43.57
C LEU A 6 14.14 -30.22 -42.25
N LYS A 7 15.47 -30.18 -42.15
CA LYS A 7 16.18 -29.69 -40.96
C LYS A 7 15.95 -28.20 -40.71
N ALA A 8 15.89 -27.39 -41.77
CA ALA A 8 15.62 -25.96 -41.65
C ALA A 8 14.18 -25.69 -41.18
N VAL A 9 13.20 -26.42 -41.73
CA VAL A 9 11.79 -26.33 -41.32
C VAL A 9 11.60 -26.77 -39.86
N LEU A 10 12.29 -27.83 -39.45
CA LEU A 10 12.23 -28.31 -38.07
C LEU A 10 12.85 -27.29 -37.09
N ALA A 11 13.99 -26.70 -37.45
CA ALA A 11 14.63 -25.67 -36.64
C ALA A 11 13.77 -24.39 -36.55
N SER A 12 13.15 -23.96 -37.64
CA SER A 12 12.22 -22.81 -37.62
C SER A 12 10.95 -23.11 -36.82
N LEU A 13 10.46 -24.36 -36.85
CA LEU A 13 9.31 -24.78 -36.04
C LEU A 13 9.64 -24.74 -34.54
N PHE A 14 10.80 -25.26 -34.13
CA PHE A 14 11.24 -25.18 -32.73
C PHE A 14 11.47 -23.72 -32.28
N LEU A 15 12.04 -22.87 -33.14
CA LEU A 15 12.16 -21.44 -32.86
C LEU A 15 10.80 -20.75 -32.71
N SER A 16 9.81 -21.10 -33.54
CA SER A 16 8.45 -20.54 -33.44
C SER A 16 7.67 -21.00 -32.20
N LEU A 17 8.00 -22.16 -31.64
CA LEU A 17 7.38 -22.68 -30.40
C LEU A 17 8.08 -22.16 -29.14
N SER A 18 9.26 -21.55 -29.27
CA SER A 18 10.04 -21.02 -28.14
C SER A 18 9.56 -19.63 -27.69
N SER A 19 8.65 -18.99 -28.42
CA SER A 19 8.11 -17.66 -28.12
C SER A 19 6.79 -17.68 -27.36
N ILE A 20 6.37 -18.85 -26.85
CA ILE A 20 5.24 -18.94 -25.92
C ILE A 20 5.80 -18.74 -24.50
N ALA A 21 6.27 -17.53 -24.20
CA ALA A 21 6.36 -17.11 -22.81
C ALA A 21 4.91 -17.06 -22.31
N ASN A 22 4.61 -17.80 -21.26
CA ASN A 22 3.27 -17.82 -20.69
C ASN A 22 3.17 -16.63 -19.75
N ALA A 23 2.44 -15.60 -20.18
CA ALA A 23 1.87 -14.55 -19.33
C ALA A 23 1.39 -15.15 -18.01
N GLY A 24 2.05 -14.79 -16.93
CA GLY A 24 1.74 -15.25 -15.60
C GLY A 24 1.11 -14.13 -14.80
N LEU A 25 0.06 -14.46 -14.04
CA LEU A 25 -0.28 -13.63 -12.90
C LEU A 25 0.90 -13.69 -11.91
N ILE A 26 1.49 -12.52 -11.65
CA ILE A 26 2.53 -12.32 -10.64
C ILE A 26 1.87 -11.80 -9.37
N THR A 27 2.28 -12.34 -8.22
CA THR A 27 1.92 -11.84 -6.90
C THR A 27 3.18 -11.40 -6.16
N GLU A 28 3.24 -10.14 -5.77
CA GLU A 28 4.31 -9.56 -4.96
C GLU A 28 3.81 -9.26 -3.55
N GLU A 29 4.59 -9.65 -2.55
CA GLU A 29 4.28 -9.44 -1.13
C GLU A 29 5.31 -8.47 -0.54
N LEU A 30 4.82 -7.35 -0.04
CA LEU A 30 5.64 -6.28 0.55
C LEU A 30 5.32 -6.14 2.04
N ASP A 31 6.36 -5.93 2.84
CA ASP A 31 6.19 -5.48 4.22
C ASP A 31 5.75 -4.00 4.19
N VAL A 32 4.90 -3.58 5.12
CA VAL A 32 4.42 -2.18 5.21
C VAL A 32 4.91 -1.55 6.50
N ALA A 33 5.42 -0.32 6.41
CA ALA A 33 5.86 0.45 7.57
C ALA A 33 5.23 1.85 7.60
N ILE A 34 4.63 2.22 8.73
CA ILE A 34 4.16 3.58 8.96
C ILE A 34 5.33 4.43 9.45
N VAL A 35 5.80 5.34 8.59
CA VAL A 35 7.00 6.15 8.83
C VAL A 35 6.69 7.56 9.33
N SER A 36 5.44 8.01 9.21
CA SER A 36 5.00 9.32 9.69
C SER A 36 3.54 9.31 10.17
N GLY A 37 3.20 10.19 11.11
CA GLY A 37 1.82 10.38 11.62
C GLY A 37 1.51 9.81 13.00
N VAL A 38 0.24 9.45 13.22
CA VAL A 38 -0.29 9.04 14.53
C VAL A 38 0.04 7.58 14.87
N ALA A 39 0.23 6.73 13.85
CA ALA A 39 0.50 5.31 14.04
C ALA A 39 1.95 4.91 13.66
N VAL A 40 2.91 5.83 13.81
CA VAL A 40 4.33 5.58 13.47
C VAL A 40 4.87 4.36 14.19
N GLY A 41 5.60 3.52 13.45
CA GLY A 41 6.18 2.28 13.94
C GLY A 41 5.23 1.09 13.90
N ALA A 42 3.95 1.27 13.59
CA ALA A 42 3.08 0.17 13.21
C ALA A 42 3.50 -0.40 11.85
N THR A 43 3.25 -1.70 11.68
CA THR A 43 3.58 -2.44 10.46
C THR A 43 2.34 -3.13 9.89
N GLY A 44 2.44 -3.54 8.64
CA GLY A 44 1.39 -4.29 7.94
C GLY A 44 1.97 -5.11 6.80
N SER A 45 1.10 -5.58 5.92
CA SER A 45 1.48 -6.28 4.70
C SER A 45 0.70 -5.74 3.51
N LEU A 46 1.31 -5.77 2.33
CA LEU A 46 0.71 -5.39 1.08
C LEU A 46 0.94 -6.54 0.09
N SER A 47 -0.15 -7.10 -0.42
CA SER A 47 -0.13 -8.05 -1.53
C SER A 47 -0.57 -7.32 -2.80
N VAL A 48 0.19 -7.48 -3.88
CA VAL A 48 -0.11 -6.89 -5.19
C VAL A 48 -0.10 -8.00 -6.24
N GLU A 49 -1.17 -8.10 -7.03
CA GLU A 49 -1.28 -9.08 -8.11
C GLU A 49 -1.51 -8.37 -9.45
N PHE A 50 -0.72 -8.70 -10.46
CA PHE A 50 -0.82 -8.14 -11.81
C PHE A 50 -0.46 -9.16 -12.88
N ASP A 51 -0.87 -8.91 -14.12
CA ASP A 51 -0.49 -9.72 -15.28
C ASP A 51 0.82 -9.18 -15.86
N ASP A 52 1.85 -10.03 -15.94
CA ASP A 52 3.18 -9.62 -16.39
C ASP A 52 3.24 -9.28 -17.89
N ASP A 53 2.25 -9.72 -18.68
CA ASP A 53 2.09 -9.32 -20.09
C ASP A 53 1.84 -7.82 -20.26
N LEU A 54 1.43 -7.13 -19.19
CA LEU A 54 1.24 -5.67 -19.19
C LEU A 54 2.56 -4.90 -19.08
N LEU A 55 3.66 -5.58 -18.76
CA LEU A 55 4.97 -4.99 -18.53
C LEU A 55 6.01 -5.55 -19.51
N SER A 56 6.89 -4.67 -19.98
CA SER A 56 8.09 -5.04 -20.73
C SER A 56 9.26 -5.42 -19.83
N GLY A 57 9.22 -5.01 -18.56
CA GLY A 57 10.25 -5.26 -17.56
C GLY A 57 11.49 -4.37 -17.72
N VAL A 58 11.41 -3.30 -18.50
CA VAL A 58 12.54 -2.38 -18.77
C VAL A 58 12.08 -0.92 -18.76
N GLY A 59 12.88 -0.06 -18.14
CA GLY A 59 12.54 1.35 -17.97
C GLY A 59 11.45 1.57 -16.93
N GLU A 60 10.81 2.74 -16.99
CA GLU A 60 9.70 3.10 -16.10
C GLU A 60 8.37 2.68 -16.73
N GLU A 61 7.54 1.99 -15.95
CA GLU A 61 6.25 1.45 -16.39
C GLU A 61 5.20 1.67 -15.29
N THR A 62 3.94 1.89 -15.67
CA THR A 62 2.85 2.17 -14.72
C THR A 62 1.66 1.27 -15.03
N LEU A 63 1.11 0.66 -13.99
CA LEU A 63 -0.20 0.02 -14.02
C LEU A 63 -1.20 0.87 -13.24
N GLU A 64 -2.42 1.01 -13.75
CA GLU A 64 -3.44 1.88 -13.19
C GLU A 64 -4.74 1.13 -12.88
N GLY A 65 -5.41 1.53 -11.80
CA GLY A 65 -6.80 1.18 -11.52
C GLY A 65 -7.06 -0.32 -11.42
N THR A 66 -7.53 -0.91 -12.52
CA THR A 66 -7.93 -2.33 -12.62
C THR A 66 -6.87 -3.23 -13.27
N GLU A 67 -5.73 -2.68 -13.69
CA GLU A 67 -4.63 -3.45 -14.30
C GLU A 67 -3.86 -4.29 -13.28
N PHE A 68 -4.06 -4.02 -11.99
CA PHE A 68 -3.57 -4.81 -10.88
C PHE A 68 -4.61 -4.84 -9.76
N THR A 69 -4.47 -5.79 -8.85
CA THR A 69 -5.21 -5.83 -7.59
C THR A 69 -4.25 -5.67 -6.42
N MET A 70 -4.69 -4.99 -5.37
CA MET A 70 -3.94 -4.83 -4.14
C MET A 70 -4.78 -5.15 -2.92
N THR A 71 -4.14 -5.73 -1.91
CA THR A 71 -4.69 -5.97 -0.58
C THR A 71 -3.70 -5.47 0.46
N LEU A 72 -4.03 -4.33 1.08
CA LEU A 72 -3.27 -3.75 2.19
C LEU A 72 -3.89 -4.18 3.51
N ASN A 73 -3.15 -4.92 4.33
CA ASN A 73 -3.50 -5.18 5.72
C ASN A 73 -2.69 -4.26 6.63
N LEU A 74 -3.34 -3.26 7.21
CA LEU A 74 -2.70 -2.26 8.05
C LEU A 74 -3.63 -1.84 9.19
N LEU A 75 -3.08 -1.65 10.38
CA LEU A 75 -3.85 -1.28 11.60
C LEU A 75 -4.98 -2.26 11.91
N GLY A 76 -4.83 -3.55 11.55
CA GLY A 76 -5.83 -4.59 11.73
C GLY A 76 -7.03 -4.50 10.77
N GLN A 77 -6.91 -3.73 9.70
CA GLN A 77 -7.94 -3.56 8.68
C GLN A 77 -7.40 -3.90 7.30
N ILE A 78 -8.31 -4.31 6.42
CA ILE A 78 -7.99 -4.64 5.03
C ILE A 78 -8.53 -3.53 4.14
N PHE A 79 -7.66 -3.02 3.26
CA PHE A 79 -7.97 -2.06 2.23
C PHE A 79 -7.60 -2.62 0.85
N THR A 80 -8.32 -2.21 -0.18
CA THR A 80 -8.16 -2.66 -1.57
C THR A 80 -8.14 -1.47 -2.53
N ASN A 81 -7.97 -1.69 -3.83
CA ASN A 81 -8.05 -0.63 -4.85
C ASN A 81 -9.30 0.24 -4.70
N THR A 82 -10.43 -0.35 -4.27
CA THR A 82 -11.70 0.38 -4.14
C THR A 82 -11.71 1.42 -3.02
N ASN A 83 -10.74 1.35 -2.09
CA ASN A 83 -10.58 2.32 -1.02
C ASN A 83 -9.84 3.60 -1.45
N ASP A 84 -9.21 3.59 -2.62
CA ASP A 84 -8.67 4.80 -3.23
C ASP A 84 -9.72 5.46 -4.11
N THR A 85 -10.55 6.31 -3.49
CA THR A 85 -11.65 6.99 -4.21
C THR A 85 -11.27 8.38 -4.70
N ASP A 86 -9.99 8.72 -4.61
CA ASP A 86 -9.55 10.09 -4.55
C ASP A 86 -9.41 10.71 -5.94
N TYR A 87 -9.32 9.89 -6.98
CA TYR A 87 -9.37 10.32 -8.38
C TYR A 87 -9.80 9.16 -9.28
N PRO A 88 -10.37 9.41 -10.47
CA PRO A 88 -10.99 8.37 -11.30
C PRO A 88 -10.11 7.18 -11.75
N GLN A 89 -8.81 7.12 -11.47
CA GLN A 89 -7.90 6.06 -11.94
C GLN A 89 -6.84 5.57 -10.91
N TYR A 90 -6.98 5.90 -9.63
CA TYR A 90 -6.08 5.36 -8.59
C TYR A 90 -6.59 4.01 -8.06
N PRO A 91 -5.72 3.16 -7.48
CA PRO A 91 -4.28 3.37 -7.22
C PRO A 91 -3.39 3.22 -8.48
N TRP A 92 -2.17 3.75 -8.42
CA TRP A 92 -1.12 3.57 -9.44
C TRP A 92 0.04 2.75 -8.89
N LEU A 93 0.52 1.80 -9.69
CA LEU A 93 1.67 0.97 -9.37
C LEU A 93 2.77 1.24 -10.37
N ILE A 94 3.90 1.76 -9.90
CA ILE A 94 5.02 2.19 -10.74
C ILE A 94 6.17 1.21 -10.58
N PHE A 95 6.74 0.84 -11.72
CA PHE A 95 7.86 -0.07 -11.85
C PHE A 95 9.07 0.67 -12.44
N SER A 96 10.26 0.23 -12.04
CA SER A 96 11.52 0.57 -12.71
C SER A 96 12.30 -0.70 -12.97
N ASP A 97 12.56 -0.99 -14.25
CA ASP A 97 13.25 -2.20 -14.70
C ASP A 97 12.63 -3.49 -14.12
N GLY A 98 11.29 -3.55 -14.12
CA GLY A 98 10.51 -4.69 -13.62
C GLY A 98 10.37 -4.79 -12.10
N VAL A 99 10.87 -3.82 -11.33
CA VAL A 99 10.76 -3.78 -9.86
C VAL A 99 9.78 -2.71 -9.44
N ILE A 100 8.85 -3.01 -8.54
CA ILE A 100 7.93 -2.02 -7.96
C ILE A 100 8.73 -0.97 -7.18
N THR A 101 8.60 0.29 -7.55
CA THR A 101 9.24 1.43 -6.88
C THR A 101 8.26 2.32 -6.13
N GLU A 102 7.00 2.34 -6.53
CA GLU A 102 5.99 3.19 -5.91
C GLU A 102 4.58 2.60 -6.05
N LEU A 103 3.76 2.80 -5.03
CA LEU A 103 2.32 2.59 -5.06
C LEU A 103 1.65 3.87 -4.55
N ASP A 104 1.06 4.65 -5.46
CA ASP A 104 0.23 5.79 -5.09
C ASP A 104 -1.11 5.28 -4.61
N LEU A 105 -1.34 5.43 -3.31
CA LEU A 105 -2.53 4.97 -2.61
C LEU A 105 -2.94 6.05 -1.60
N ILE A 106 -4.18 6.51 -1.69
CA ILE A 106 -4.76 7.43 -0.71
C ILE A 106 -6.10 6.90 -0.20
N ILE A 107 -6.15 6.65 1.11
CA ILE A 107 -7.37 6.28 1.83
C ILE A 107 -7.65 7.44 2.80
N SER A 108 -8.76 8.14 2.64
CA SER A 108 -9.02 9.38 3.39
C SER A 108 -10.48 9.54 3.81
N GLU A 109 -10.70 9.89 5.07
CA GLU A 109 -12.01 10.25 5.62
C GLU A 109 -12.27 11.76 5.59
N ILE A 110 -11.24 12.59 5.37
CA ILE A 110 -11.31 14.04 5.61
C ILE A 110 -12.14 14.76 4.54
N ASN A 111 -12.18 14.25 3.30
CA ASN A 111 -12.72 15.03 2.17
C ASN A 111 -13.54 14.23 1.15
N ARG A 112 -13.77 12.91 1.35
CA ARG A 112 -14.33 12.04 0.30
C ARG A 112 -15.17 10.88 0.87
N THR A 113 -16.02 10.30 0.02
CA THR A 113 -16.71 9.03 0.26
C THR A 113 -15.74 7.87 0.12
N ASN A 114 -14.88 7.68 1.11
CA ASN A 114 -14.14 6.43 1.24
C ASN A 114 -15.16 5.33 1.64
N PRO A 115 -15.22 4.19 0.94
CA PRO A 115 -16.20 3.13 1.23
C PRO A 115 -15.91 2.38 2.53
N THR A 116 -14.74 2.55 3.14
CA THR A 116 -14.36 1.85 4.38
C THR A 116 -13.74 2.81 5.38
N ASP A 117 -14.42 3.01 6.51
CA ASP A 117 -13.91 3.80 7.62
C ASP A 117 -12.56 3.25 8.13
N ILE A 118 -11.67 4.14 8.55
CA ILE A 118 -10.42 3.83 9.20
C ILE A 118 -10.70 3.66 10.70
N ASN A 119 -10.91 2.41 11.12
CA ASN A 119 -11.13 2.03 12.52
C ASN A 119 -9.86 2.04 13.39
N PHE A 120 -9.07 3.11 13.33
CA PHE A 120 -7.93 3.32 14.21
C PHE A 120 -8.02 4.69 14.89
N PRO A 121 -8.02 4.77 16.23
CA PRO A 121 -8.18 6.03 16.94
C PRO A 121 -7.16 7.10 16.51
N GLY A 122 -7.67 8.23 16.04
CA GLY A 122 -6.87 9.39 15.67
C GLY A 122 -6.21 9.32 14.29
N VAL A 123 -6.43 8.27 13.49
CA VAL A 123 -6.04 8.25 12.07
C VAL A 123 -7.26 8.56 11.22
N VAL A 124 -7.15 9.55 10.35
CA VAL A 124 -8.21 10.00 9.43
C VAL A 124 -7.80 9.90 7.96
N SER A 125 -6.53 9.60 7.68
CA SER A 125 -6.05 9.28 6.35
C SER A 125 -4.78 8.43 6.41
N ILE A 126 -4.64 7.54 5.42
CA ILE A 126 -3.49 6.69 5.13
C ILE A 126 -3.08 7.03 3.69
N SER A 127 -1.81 7.35 3.48
CA SER A 127 -1.25 7.61 2.15
C SER A 127 0.06 6.85 2.00
N GLY A 128 0.20 6.14 0.88
CA GLY A 128 1.43 5.46 0.50
C GLY A 128 2.05 6.07 -0.75
N GLY A 129 3.32 5.75 -0.98
CA GLY A 129 4.09 6.22 -2.14
C GLY A 129 5.29 5.30 -2.33
N ASP A 130 6.43 5.64 -1.74
CA ASP A 130 7.68 4.89 -1.92
C ASP A 130 7.59 3.39 -1.53
N VAL A 131 8.14 2.55 -2.41
CA VAL A 131 8.60 1.20 -2.09
C VAL A 131 10.12 1.20 -2.06
N ARG A 132 10.71 0.74 -0.94
CA ARG A 132 12.17 0.68 -0.78
C ARG A 132 12.64 -0.75 -0.57
N SER A 133 13.70 -1.12 -1.28
CA SER A 133 14.43 -2.34 -0.96
C SER A 133 15.21 -2.15 0.35
N SER A 134 14.88 -2.95 1.36
CA SER A 134 15.77 -3.27 2.48
C SER A 134 16.51 -4.57 2.15
N ASP A 135 17.67 -4.81 2.77
CA ASP A 135 18.70 -5.80 2.41
C ASP A 135 18.22 -7.21 1.97
N GLU A 136 16.97 -7.60 2.27
CA GLU A 136 16.34 -8.84 1.77
C GLU A 136 14.85 -8.70 1.36
N ARG A 137 14.21 -7.53 1.51
CA ARG A 137 12.75 -7.33 1.26
C ARG A 137 12.38 -5.92 0.85
N SER A 138 11.36 -5.80 0.00
CA SER A 138 10.72 -4.53 -0.34
C SER A 138 9.75 -4.09 0.75
N VAL A 139 9.86 -2.82 1.16
CA VAL A 139 9.01 -2.20 2.19
C VAL A 139 8.23 -1.04 1.58
N PHE A 140 6.91 -1.10 1.65
CA PHE A 140 6.01 -0.02 1.29
C PHE A 140 5.88 0.98 2.44
N LEU A 141 6.17 2.25 2.16
CA LEU A 141 6.16 3.30 3.16
C LEU A 141 4.83 4.04 3.18
N VAL A 142 4.27 4.14 4.38
CA VAL A 142 2.96 4.74 4.61
C VAL A 142 3.06 5.92 5.58
N THR A 143 2.33 6.98 5.27
CA THR A 143 2.10 8.13 6.15
C THR A 143 0.65 8.13 6.62
N THR A 144 0.45 8.40 7.90
CA THR A 144 -0.88 8.62 8.47
C THR A 144 -1.11 10.08 8.80
N THR A 145 -2.31 10.59 8.57
CA THR A 145 -2.72 11.91 9.07
C THR A 145 -3.76 11.72 10.16
N GLY A 146 -3.65 12.52 11.22
CA GLY A 146 -4.55 12.45 12.36
C GLY A 146 -5.01 13.82 12.82
N VAL A 147 -6.14 13.85 13.51
CA VAL A 147 -6.58 15.02 14.27
C VAL A 147 -6.28 14.74 15.74
N PRO A 148 -5.56 15.62 16.46
CA PRO A 148 -5.30 15.39 17.88
C PRO A 148 -6.65 15.33 18.61
N VAL A 149 -6.93 14.19 19.23
CA VAL A 149 -8.09 14.05 20.12
C VAL A 149 -7.80 14.93 21.34
N PRO A 150 -8.66 15.90 21.67
CA PRO A 150 -8.49 16.68 22.89
C PRO A 150 -8.39 15.72 24.08
N GLU A 151 -7.34 15.86 24.89
CA GLU A 151 -7.18 15.01 26.07
C GLU A 151 -8.47 15.09 26.90
N PRO A 152 -9.01 13.94 27.36
CA PRO A 152 -10.26 13.95 28.10
C PRO A 152 -10.09 14.83 29.33
N SER A 153 -10.95 15.84 29.45
CA SER A 153 -11.00 16.76 30.60
C SER A 153 -11.09 16.05 31.95
N THR A 154 -11.31 14.73 31.97
CA THR A 154 -11.19 13.84 33.12
C THR A 154 -9.91 14.07 33.93
N LEU A 155 -8.74 14.23 33.31
CA LEU A 155 -7.50 14.47 34.06
C LEU A 155 -7.53 15.85 34.73
N ALA A 156 -7.97 16.87 33.98
CA ALA A 156 -8.12 18.23 34.50
C ALA A 156 -9.16 18.29 35.64
N ILE A 157 -10.32 17.63 35.48
CA ILE A 157 -11.38 17.53 36.48
C ILE A 157 -10.90 16.76 37.71
N PHE A 158 -10.12 15.69 37.53
CA PHE A 158 -9.53 14.93 38.63
C PHE A 158 -8.54 15.79 39.44
N VAL A 159 -7.65 16.51 38.76
CA VAL A 159 -6.69 17.43 39.41
C VAL A 159 -7.43 18.58 40.11
N LEU A 160 -8.43 19.19 39.47
CA LEU A 160 -9.26 20.22 40.09
C LEU A 160 -10.05 19.68 41.28
N GLY A 161 -10.49 18.43 41.24
CA GLY A 161 -11.11 17.72 42.37
C GLY A 161 -10.15 17.61 43.55
N ILE A 162 -8.92 17.15 43.32
CA ILE A 162 -7.88 17.06 44.36
C ILE A 162 -7.56 18.44 44.94
N LEU A 163 -7.37 19.45 44.09
CA LEU A 163 -7.10 20.83 44.52
C LEU A 163 -8.26 21.41 45.33
N GLY A 164 -9.51 21.14 44.94
CA GLY A 164 -10.70 21.52 45.71
C GLY A 164 -10.78 20.85 47.07
N LEU A 165 -10.43 19.55 47.14
CA LEU A 165 -10.33 18.79 48.39
C LEU A 165 -9.21 19.32 49.30
N MET A 166 -8.04 19.63 48.74
CA MET A 166 -6.91 20.21 49.48
C MET A 166 -7.22 21.62 49.99
N SER A 167 -7.90 22.44 49.19
CA SER A 167 -8.33 23.80 49.58
C SER A 167 -9.23 23.80 50.82
N ARG A 168 -10.11 22.81 50.97
CA ARG A 168 -10.92 22.65 52.18
C ARG A 168 -10.08 22.35 53.44
N LYS A 169 -8.98 21.61 53.29
CA LYS A 169 -8.12 21.22 54.41
C LYS A 169 -7.19 22.36 54.86
N LEU A 170 -6.94 23.36 54.02
CA LEU A 170 -6.11 24.53 54.34
C LEU A 170 -6.89 25.66 55.05
N ASN A 171 -8.22 25.64 54.99
CA ASN A 171 -9.11 26.65 55.59
C ASN A 171 -9.81 26.19 56.88
N GLN A 172 -9.34 25.09 57.48
CA GLN A 172 -9.71 24.61 58.83
C GLN A 172 -8.49 24.72 59.73
#